data_AF-A0A2U2RX59-F1
#
_entry.id   AF-A0A2U2RX59-F1
#
_cell.length_a   1.000
_cell.length_b   1.000
_cell.length_c   1.000
_cell.angle_alpha   90.00
_cell.angle_beta   90.00
_cell.angle_gamma   90.00
#
_symmetry.space_group_name_H-M   'P 1'
#
loop_
_entity.id
_entity.type
_entity.pdbx_description
1 polymer ?
#
loop_
_entity_poly.entity_id
_entity_poly.type
_entity_poly.pdbx_seq_one_letter_code
_entity_poly.pdbx_strand_id
1 'polypeptide(L)'
;MKSPNAFKWSIKYGLISALTGMLCCVAPAVLFMFGLMGGVVAISFADFFYKEDGSLGTGSIILRTVAIGLGIYATYIFRKKQNQCSIDRKRKNLNLAMLIFLLITFGISFFLAFESWSSWYFDEFIVPQQQKELNI
;
A
#
# COMPACT_ATOMS: atom_id res chain seq x y z
N MET A 1 -23.13 -44.73 -7.23
CA MET A 1 -22.47 -43.40 -7.11
C MET A 1 -22.89 -42.80 -5.76
N LYS A 2 -21.95 -42.54 -4.85
CA LYS A 2 -22.26 -41.99 -3.52
C LYS A 2 -22.73 -40.55 -3.72
N SER A 3 -23.98 -40.26 -3.38
CA SER A 3 -24.57 -38.93 -3.55
C SER A 3 -23.68 -37.88 -2.88
N PRO A 4 -23.21 -36.86 -3.61
CA PRO A 4 -22.43 -35.80 -3.00
C PRO A 4 -23.31 -35.12 -1.96
N ASN A 5 -22.84 -35.07 -0.71
CA ASN A 5 -23.54 -34.36 0.34
C ASN A 5 -23.55 -32.86 -0.02
N ALA A 6 -24.71 -32.36 -0.46
CA ALA A 6 -24.90 -31.01 -0.99
C ALA A 6 -24.42 -29.92 -0.03
N PHE A 7 -24.52 -30.17 1.28
CA PHE A 7 -24.02 -29.25 2.31
C PHE A 7 -22.49 -29.14 2.30
N LYS A 8 -21.79 -30.29 2.22
CA LYS A 8 -20.32 -30.34 2.16
C LYS A 8 -19.77 -29.74 0.86
N TRP A 9 -20.52 -29.89 -0.23
CA TRP A 9 -20.21 -29.29 -1.52
C TRP A 9 -20.40 -27.77 -1.48
N SER A 10 -21.54 -27.29 -0.99
CA SER A 10 -21.85 -25.85 -0.87
C SER A 10 -20.85 -25.11 0.02
N ILE A 11 -20.47 -25.69 1.17
CA ILE A 11 -19.43 -25.08 2.03
C ILE A 11 -18.08 -24.99 1.31
N LYS A 12 -17.67 -26.06 0.61
CA LYS A 12 -16.37 -26.08 -0.08
C LYS A 12 -16.29 -25.02 -1.17
N TYR A 13 -17.29 -24.94 -2.04
CA TYR A 13 -17.28 -23.99 -3.16
C TYR A 13 -17.69 -22.57 -2.75
N GLY A 14 -18.55 -22.44 -1.73
CA GLY A 14 -18.94 -21.14 -1.16
C GLY A 14 -17.79 -20.44 -0.43
N LEU A 15 -16.96 -21.18 0.31
CA LEU A 15 -15.76 -20.62 0.92
C LEU A 15 -14.77 -20.13 -0.14
N ILE A 16 -14.55 -20.93 -1.20
CA ILE A 16 -13.62 -20.56 -2.28
C ILE A 16 -14.13 -19.30 -2.99
N SER A 17 -15.41 -19.22 -3.34
CA SER A 17 -15.96 -18.04 -4.03
C SER A 17 -15.94 -16.78 -3.17
N ALA A 18 -16.23 -16.89 -1.87
CA ALA A 18 -16.12 -15.77 -0.94
C ALA A 18 -14.67 -15.28 -0.82
N LEU A 19 -13.70 -16.20 -0.75
CA LEU A 19 -12.28 -15.87 -0.68
C LEU A 19 -11.79 -15.18 -1.96
N THR A 20 -12.17 -15.70 -3.13
CA THR A 20 -11.87 -15.09 -4.43
C THR A 20 -12.51 -13.70 -4.55
N GLY A 21 -13.74 -13.52 -4.08
CA GLY A 21 -14.42 -12.23 -4.07
C GLY A 21 -13.71 -11.19 -3.18
N MET A 22 -13.28 -11.59 -1.98
CA MET A 22 -12.48 -10.72 -1.10
C MET A 22 -11.14 -10.36 -1.74
N LEU A 23 -10.41 -11.33 -2.29
CA LEU A 23 -9.13 -11.10 -2.97
C LEU A 23 -9.29 -10.16 -4.17
N CYS A 24 -10.28 -10.37 -5.04
CA CYS A 24 -10.49 -9.54 -6.23
C CYS A 24 -10.85 -8.09 -5.88
N CYS A 25 -11.57 -7.86 -4.78
CA CYS A 25 -11.95 -6.51 -4.34
C CYS A 25 -10.83 -5.77 -3.60
N VAL A 26 -10.03 -6.49 -2.81
CA VAL A 26 -9.02 -5.87 -1.93
C VAL A 26 -7.64 -5.83 -2.57
N ALA A 27 -7.27 -6.85 -3.36
CA ALA A 27 -5.92 -6.95 -3.94
C ALA A 27 -5.55 -5.76 -4.84
N PRO A 28 -6.42 -5.23 -5.73
CA PRO A 28 -6.05 -4.08 -6.55
C PRO A 28 -5.70 -2.84 -5.72
N ALA A 29 -6.43 -2.61 -4.61
CA ALA A 29 -6.17 -1.49 -3.72
C ALA A 29 -4.83 -1.67 -2.97
N VAL A 30 -4.59 -2.88 -2.45
CA VAL A 30 -3.35 -3.21 -1.74
C VAL A 30 -2.14 -3.14 -2.67
N LEU A 31 -2.23 -3.71 -3.87
CA LEU A 31 -1.15 -3.67 -4.87
C LEU A 31 -0.84 -2.25 -5.32
N PHE A 32 -1.86 -1.41 -5.50
CA PHE A 32 -1.66 -0.01 -5.83
C PHE A 32 -0.89 0.73 -4.74
N MET A 33 -1.26 0.55 -3.46
CA MET A 33 -0.53 1.16 -2.34
C MET A 33 0.87 0.61 -2.21
N PHE A 34 1.05 -0.70 -2.36
CA PHE A 34 2.34 -1.36 -2.31
C PHE A 34 3.28 -0.80 -3.38
N GLY A 35 2.79 -0.66 -4.63
CA GLY A 35 3.57 -0.07 -5.72
C GLY A 35 3.90 1.41 -5.49
N LEU A 36 2.93 2.19 -5.03
CA LEU A 36 3.11 3.62 -4.79
C LEU A 36 4.10 3.90 -3.64
N MET A 37 3.97 3.19 -2.52
CA MET A 37 4.91 3.30 -1.40
C MET A 37 6.29 2.75 -1.76
N GLY A 38 6.35 1.64 -2.50
CA GLY A 38 7.60 1.08 -3.01
C GLY A 38 8.36 2.07 -3.90
N GLY A 39 7.65 2.77 -4.79
CA GLY A 39 8.25 3.82 -5.62
C GLY A 39 8.78 5.01 -4.82
N VAL A 40 8.02 5.48 -3.82
CA VAL A 40 8.46 6.56 -2.91
C VAL A 40 9.73 6.17 -2.17
N VAL A 41 9.78 4.94 -1.67
CA VAL A 41 10.93 4.42 -0.91
C VAL A 41 12.14 4.23 -1.83
N ALA A 42 11.98 3.64 -3.01
CA ALA A 42 13.07 3.44 -3.98
C ALA A 42 13.76 4.75 -4.38
N ILE A 43 12.99 5.82 -4.60
CA ILE A 43 13.55 7.13 -4.95
C ILE A 43 14.19 7.80 -3.73
N SER A 44 13.62 7.63 -2.53
CA SER A 44 14.26 8.10 -1.30
C SER A 44 15.62 7.43 -1.07
N PHE A 45 15.80 6.18 -1.47
CA PHE A 45 17.10 5.50 -1.46
C PHE A 45 18.06 6.01 -2.51
N ALA A 46 17.59 6.25 -3.74
CA ALA A 46 18.45 6.83 -4.77
C ALA A 46 19.05 8.17 -4.30
N ASP A 47 18.25 9.01 -3.64
CA ASP A 47 18.71 10.27 -3.08
C ASP A 47 19.85 10.09 -2.05
N PHE A 48 19.84 9.00 -1.26
CA PHE A 48 20.90 8.69 -0.29
C PHE A 48 22.26 8.39 -0.95
N PHE A 49 22.29 7.75 -2.12
CA PHE A 49 23.53 7.43 -2.82
C PHE A 49 24.05 8.58 -3.68
N TYR A 50 23.16 9.43 -4.20
CA TYR A 50 23.52 10.45 -5.18
C TYR A 50 23.64 11.88 -4.61
N LYS A 51 23.23 12.12 -3.36
CA LYS A 51 23.48 13.39 -2.66
C LYS A 51 24.52 13.19 -1.56
N GLU A 52 25.57 14.03 -1.59
CA GLU A 52 26.67 13.99 -0.62
C GLU A 52 26.24 14.23 0.84
N ASP A 53 25.11 14.91 1.06
CA ASP A 53 24.61 15.26 2.39
C ASP A 53 23.61 14.25 2.99
N GLY A 54 23.21 13.20 2.25
CA GLY A 54 22.15 12.26 2.66
C GLY A 54 20.76 12.92 2.82
N SER A 55 20.62 14.18 2.42
CA SER A 55 19.39 14.96 2.52
C SER A 55 18.34 14.51 1.51
N LEU A 56 17.06 14.63 1.86
CA LEU A 56 15.94 14.30 0.97
C LEU A 56 16.12 14.99 -0.39
N GLY A 57 16.16 14.19 -1.45
CA GLY A 57 16.22 14.71 -2.80
C GLY A 57 14.92 15.36 -3.21
N THR A 58 15.01 16.26 -4.19
CA THR A 58 13.83 16.91 -4.76
C THR A 58 12.86 15.86 -5.34
N GLY A 59 13.39 14.74 -5.84
CA GLY A 59 12.60 13.61 -6.37
C GLY A 59 11.74 12.92 -5.31
N SER A 60 12.30 12.56 -4.16
CA SER A 60 11.53 11.93 -3.07
C SER A 60 10.46 12.88 -2.51
N ILE A 61 10.75 14.17 -2.41
CA ILE A 61 9.77 15.19 -2.00
C ILE A 61 8.61 15.25 -3.00
N ILE A 62 8.90 15.36 -4.30
CA ILE A 62 7.87 15.41 -5.36
C ILE A 62 6.99 14.16 -5.31
N LEU A 63 7.57 12.96 -5.20
CA LEU A 63 6.78 11.73 -5.17
C LEU A 63 5.90 11.62 -3.93
N ARG A 64 6.40 12.04 -2.76
CA ARG A 64 5.59 12.09 -1.53
C ARG A 64 4.43 13.07 -1.68
N THR A 65 4.66 14.22 -2.29
CA THR A 65 3.59 15.19 -2.59
C THR A 65 2.56 14.61 -3.56
N VAL A 66 2.99 13.94 -4.63
CA VAL A 66 2.09 13.26 -5.59
C VAL A 66 1.29 12.15 -4.91
N ALA A 67 1.93 11.34 -4.06
CA ALA A 67 1.27 10.29 -3.28
C ALA A 67 0.14 10.84 -2.39
N ILE A 68 0.42 11.90 -1.64
CA ILE A 68 -0.57 12.59 -0.81
C ILE A 68 -1.68 13.19 -1.69
N GLY A 69 -1.32 13.83 -2.80
CA GLY A 69 -2.27 14.39 -3.76
C GLY A 69 -3.24 13.34 -4.32
N LEU A 70 -2.74 12.16 -4.68
CA LEU A 70 -3.56 11.03 -5.13
C LEU A 70 -4.49 10.52 -4.02
N GLY A 71 -4.03 10.45 -2.77
CA GLY A 71 -4.87 10.09 -1.63
C GLY A 71 -6.03 11.08 -1.40
N ILE A 72 -5.75 12.38 -1.48
CA ILE A 72 -6.78 13.44 -1.37
C ILE A 72 -7.76 13.34 -2.55
N TYR A 73 -7.25 13.19 -3.77
CA TYR A 73 -8.06 13.07 -4.98
C TYR A 73 -8.98 11.84 -4.95
N ALA A 74 -8.47 10.69 -4.52
CA ALA A 74 -9.26 9.47 -4.35
C ALA A 74 -10.38 9.67 -3.32
N THR A 75 -10.08 10.30 -2.18
CA THR A 75 -11.07 10.61 -1.14
C THR A 75 -12.15 11.56 -1.66
N TYR A 76 -11.77 12.56 -2.45
CA TYR A 76 -12.71 13.49 -3.08
C TYR A 76 -13.65 12.78 -4.07
N ILE A 77 -13.12 11.95 -4.98
CA ILE A 77 -13.94 11.16 -5.92
C ILE A 77 -14.90 10.24 -5.17
N PHE A 78 -14.40 9.56 -4.14
CA PHE A 78 -15.21 8.66 -3.33
C PHE A 78 -16.38 9.39 -2.67
N ARG A 79 -16.13 10.56 -2.08
CA ARG A 79 -17.18 11.42 -1.51
C ARG A 79 -18.18 11.89 -2.57
N LYS A 80 -17.71 12.26 -3.77
CA LYS A 80 -18.58 12.64 -4.90
C LYS A 80 -19.51 11.48 -5.30
N LYS A 81 -18.97 10.26 -5.47
CA LYS A 81 -19.77 9.07 -5.80
C LYS A 81 -20.77 8.71 -4.68
N GLN A 82 -20.35 8.77 -3.41
CA GLN A 82 -21.25 8.51 -2.30
C GLN A 82 -22.44 9.49 -2.24
N ASN A 83 -22.24 10.75 -2.61
CA ASN A 83 -23.31 11.75 -2.62
C ASN A 83 -24.39 11.49 -3.68
N GLN A 84 -24.06 10.74 -4.74
CA GLN A 84 -25.03 10.34 -5.78
C GLN A 84 -25.94 9.19 -5.32
N CYS A 85 -25.57 8.45 -4.28
CA CYS A 85 -26.36 7.36 -3.74
C CYS A 85 -27.33 7.84 -2.64
N SER A 86 -28.54 7.27 -2.58
CA SER A 86 -29.55 7.52 -1.54
C SER A 86 -29.25 6.79 -0.21
N ILE A 87 -27.99 6.81 0.23
CA ILE A 87 -27.55 6.22 1.50
C ILE A 87 -27.73 7.23 2.64
N ASP A 88 -28.09 6.74 3.83
CA ASP A 88 -28.14 7.52 5.08
C ASP A 88 -26.83 8.29 5.34
N ARG A 89 -26.95 9.55 5.72
CA ARG A 89 -25.84 10.46 6.03
C ARG A 89 -24.89 9.90 7.09
N LYS A 90 -25.40 9.21 8.12
CA LYS A 90 -24.55 8.61 9.17
C LYS A 90 -23.63 7.53 8.60
N ARG A 91 -24.16 6.66 7.72
CA ARG A 91 -23.38 5.59 7.07
C ARG A 91 -22.36 6.14 6.07
N LYS A 92 -22.71 7.21 5.34
CA LYS A 92 -21.76 7.90 4.43
C LYS A 92 -20.51 8.37 5.18
N ASN A 93 -20.70 9.05 6.31
CA ASN A 93 -19.59 9.55 7.12
C ASN A 93 -18.75 8.41 7.71
N LEU A 94 -19.39 7.34 8.19
CA LEU A 94 -18.68 6.17 8.71
C LEU A 94 -17.82 5.51 7.62
N ASN A 95 -18.39 5.28 6.43
CA ASN A 95 -17.66 4.67 5.32
C ASN A 95 -16.49 5.54 4.83
N LEU A 96 -16.66 6.86 4.82
CA LEU A 96 -15.58 7.80 4.50
C LEU A 96 -14.46 7.74 5.55
N ALA A 97 -14.82 7.72 6.83
CA ALA A 97 -13.86 7.59 7.92
C ALA A 97 -13.10 6.27 7.85
N MET A 98 -13.79 5.15 7.58
CA MET A 98 -13.17 3.85 7.39
C MET A 98 -12.20 3.84 6.21
N LEU A 99 -12.56 4.46 5.08
CA LEU A 99 -11.66 4.58 3.94
C LEU A 99 -10.39 5.34 4.33
N ILE A 100 -10.52 6.54 4.92
CA ILE A 100 -9.38 7.36 5.32
C ILE A 100 -8.48 6.61 6.30
N PHE A 101 -9.07 5.97 7.32
CA PHE A 101 -8.34 5.16 8.29
C PHE A 101 -7.56 4.03 7.62
N LEU A 102 -8.18 3.35 6.65
CA LEU A 102 -7.55 2.26 5.90
C LEU A 102 -6.40 2.77 5.03
N LEU A 103 -6.59 3.88 4.31
CA LEU A 103 -5.52 4.50 3.50
C LEU A 103 -4.31 4.89 4.35
N ILE A 104 -4.53 5.52 5.49
CA ILE A 104 -3.46 5.96 6.40
C ILE A 104 -2.74 4.75 7.00
N THR A 105 -3.49 3.79 7.54
CA THR A 105 -2.91 2.62 8.21
C THR A 105 -2.06 1.80 7.25
N PHE A 106 -2.59 1.42 6.08
CA PHE A 106 -1.79 0.66 5.10
C PHE A 106 -0.65 1.47 4.51
N GLY A 107 -0.86 2.76 4.23
CA GLY A 107 0.19 3.63 3.70
C GLY A 107 1.39 3.74 4.63
N ILE A 108 1.15 4.00 5.92
CA ILE A 108 2.20 4.07 6.94
C ILE A 108 2.85 2.70 7.15
N SER A 109 2.04 1.64 7.30
CA SER A 109 2.57 0.29 7.50
C SER A 109 3.48 -0.15 6.36
N PHE A 110 3.10 0.06 5.10
CA PHE A 110 3.94 -0.30 3.96
C PHE A 110 5.18 0.57 3.86
N PHE A 111 5.06 1.87 4.11
CA PHE A 111 6.23 2.75 4.12
C PHE A 111 7.27 2.29 5.15
N LEU A 112 6.86 2.05 6.39
CA LEU A 112 7.76 1.59 7.46
C LEU A 112 8.32 0.20 7.19
N ALA A 113 7.50 -0.73 6.69
CA ALA A 113 7.95 -2.07 6.35
C ALA A 113 9.01 -2.04 5.25
N PHE A 114 8.79 -1.24 4.20
CA PHE A 114 9.75 -1.11 3.13
C PHE A 114 11.03 -0.44 3.58
N GLU A 115 10.96 0.65 4.33
CA GLU A 115 12.13 1.33 4.87
C GLU A 115 12.96 0.37 5.76
N SER A 116 12.31 -0.36 6.67
CA SER A 116 12.99 -1.29 7.57
C SER A 116 13.64 -2.46 6.83
N TRP A 117 12.98 -3.02 5.81
CA TRP A 117 13.54 -4.14 5.06
C TRP A 117 14.69 -3.73 4.15
N SER A 118 14.57 -2.55 3.54
CA SER A 118 15.61 -2.00 2.69
C SER A 118 16.83 -1.60 3.52
N SER A 119 16.66 -0.87 4.63
CA SER A 119 17.78 -0.51 5.50
C SER A 119 18.55 -1.73 5.99
N TRP A 120 17.84 -2.77 6.47
CA TRP A 120 18.46 -4.03 6.86
C TRP A 120 19.26 -4.67 5.71
N TYR A 121 18.71 -4.71 4.50
CA TYR A 121 19.40 -5.26 3.33
C TYR A 121 20.66 -4.46 2.97
N PHE A 122 20.60 -3.13 3.06
CA PHE A 122 21.74 -2.26 2.75
C PHE A 122 22.85 -2.39 3.80
N ASP A 123 22.50 -2.39 5.09
CA ASP A 123 23.46 -2.50 6.19
C ASP A 123 24.19 -3.85 6.17
N GLU A 124 23.49 -4.94 5.82
CA GLU A 124 24.08 -6.28 5.82
C GLU A 124 24.93 -6.54 4.57
N PHE A 125 24.49 -6.10 3.39
CA PHE A 125 25.10 -6.53 2.11
C PHE A 125 25.84 -5.44 1.36
N ILE A 126 25.42 -4.17 1.45
CA ILE A 126 25.92 -3.10 0.59
C ILE A 126 26.98 -2.26 1.31
N VAL A 127 26.68 -1.78 2.52
CA VAL A 127 27.61 -0.93 3.30
C VAL A 127 28.96 -1.62 3.56
N PRO A 128 29.02 -2.92 3.94
CA PRO A 128 30.29 -3.60 4.19
C PRO A 128 31.13 -3.78 2.93
N GLN A 129 30.51 -3.85 1.75
CA GLN A 129 31.23 -3.93 0.47
C GLN A 129 31.73 -2.54 0.06
N GLN A 130 30.92 -1.51 0.25
CA GLN A 130 31.32 -0.13 -0.01
C GLN A 130 32.54 0.29 0.83
N GLN A 131 32.58 -0.10 2.10
CA GLN A 131 33.71 0.13 3.00
C GLN A 131 35.00 -0.55 2.50
N LYS A 132 34.89 -1.80 2.03
CA LYS A 132 36.02 -2.53 1.41
C LYS A 132 36.52 -1.86 0.13
N GLU A 133 35.62 -1.36 -0.71
CA GLU A 133 36.00 -0.68 -1.96
C GLU A 133 36.64 0.69 -1.72
N LEU A 134 36.17 1.43 -0.71
CA LEU A 134 36.69 2.74 -0.34
C LEU A 134 37.92 2.68 0.59
N ASN A 135 38.33 1.48 1.03
CA ASN A 135 39.39 1.26 2.04
C ASN A 135 39.17 2.06 3.33
N ILE A 136 37.91 2.09 3.82
CA ILE A 136 37.52 2.73 5.08
C ILE A 136 37.10 1.63 6.06
#